data_AF-A0A933X900-F1
#
_entry.id   AF-A0A933X900-F1
#
_cell.length_a   1.000
_cell.length_b   1.000
_cell.length_c   1.000
_cell.angle_alpha   90.00
_cell.angle_beta   90.00
_cell.angle_gamma   90.00
#
_symmetry.space_group_name_H-M   'P 1'
#
loop_
_entity.id
_entity.type
_entity.pdbx_description
1 polymer ?
#
loop_
_entity_poly.entity_id
_entity_poly.type
_entity_poly.pdbx_seq_one_letter_code
_entity_poly.pdbx_strand_id
1 'polypeptide(L)'
;MENNQTNLQRPAGAEELRFDLGTFEGFNFRHDQAIDHLLTAEEVVQWNHDAAGEAEFWPAGDHAEVALLFKGRSAVTAGELLALDALLQELGDDSTDNYLRIHYAVSCCGENLADLTRDKLEDLPLQVWEGTSFWDLRKEAAYELFELYYPEAYQAWEKSHCDGLIFDEDRFLDSPGFAVEEIELGDRKALVVVTQ
;
A
#
# COMPACT_ATOMS: atom_id res chain seq x y z
N MET A 1 -17.90 30.40 37.72
CA MET A 1 -18.30 29.14 37.07
C MET A 1 -17.01 28.56 36.53
N GLU A 2 -16.37 27.72 37.33
CA GLU A 2 -15.12 27.03 36.97
C GLU A 2 -15.47 25.82 36.10
N ASN A 3 -14.88 25.75 34.91
CA ASN A 3 -14.98 24.60 34.03
C ASN A 3 -14.03 23.51 34.54
N ASN A 4 -14.62 22.49 35.18
CA ASN A 4 -13.97 21.22 35.48
C ASN A 4 -13.82 20.44 34.16
N GLN A 5 -12.68 20.58 33.50
CA GLN A 5 -12.25 19.61 32.48
C GLN A 5 -11.75 18.37 33.22
N THR A 6 -12.58 17.34 33.23
CA THR A 6 -12.24 16.01 33.72
C THR A 6 -11.12 15.47 32.85
N ASN A 7 -9.90 15.55 33.38
CA ASN A 7 -8.70 14.98 32.82
C ASN A 7 -8.85 13.45 32.90
N LEU A 8 -9.42 12.83 31.87
CA LEU A 8 -9.39 11.38 31.69
C LEU A 8 -7.97 11.01 31.30
N GLN A 9 -7.15 10.74 32.32
CA GLN A 9 -5.85 10.10 32.16
C GLN A 9 -6.07 8.75 31.46
N ARG A 10 -5.67 8.68 30.19
CA ARG A 10 -5.61 7.44 29.42
C ARG A 10 -4.66 6.46 30.12
N PRO A 11 -4.98 5.16 30.14
CA PRO A 11 -4.11 4.15 30.76
C PRO A 11 -2.74 4.12 30.07
N ALA A 12 -1.68 4.17 30.86
CA ALA A 12 -0.30 4.05 30.39
C ALA A 12 -0.07 2.61 29.89
N GLY A 13 0.19 2.46 28.58
CA GLY A 13 0.51 1.17 27.95
C GLY A 13 -0.22 0.86 26.65
N ALA A 14 -1.10 1.74 26.16
CA ALA A 14 -1.66 1.61 24.81
C ALA A 14 -0.61 2.05 23.78
N GLU A 15 -0.23 1.17 22.86
CA GLU A 15 0.58 1.55 21.70
C GLU A 15 -0.28 2.43 20.79
N GLU A 16 -0.01 3.73 20.81
CA GLU A 16 -0.66 4.72 19.95
C GLU A 16 -0.02 4.64 18.57
N LEU A 17 -0.85 4.42 17.54
CA LEU A 17 -0.43 4.43 16.15
C LEU A 17 0.02 5.85 15.78
N ARG A 18 1.10 5.97 15.01
CA ARG A 18 1.61 7.27 14.57
C ARG A 18 1.01 7.75 13.26
N PHE A 19 0.59 6.81 12.41
CA PHE A 19 -0.06 7.09 11.15
C PHE A 19 -1.56 6.80 11.22
N ASP A 20 -2.33 7.58 10.47
CA ASP A 20 -3.75 7.30 10.28
C ASP A 20 -3.88 6.16 9.28
N LEU A 21 -4.25 4.96 9.77
CA LEU A 21 -4.44 3.78 8.91
C LEU A 21 -5.90 3.63 8.43
N GLY A 22 -6.71 4.69 8.56
CA GLY A 22 -8.11 4.71 8.15
C GLY A 22 -9.03 4.02 9.14
N THR A 23 -10.22 3.65 8.65
CA THR A 23 -11.26 3.02 9.45
C THR A 23 -11.56 1.59 9.02
N PHE A 24 -12.20 0.88 9.93
CA PHE A 24 -12.44 -0.55 9.86
C PHE A 24 -13.90 -0.85 10.18
N GLU A 25 -14.48 -1.72 9.36
CA GLU A 25 -15.69 -2.43 9.72
C GLU A 25 -15.31 -3.65 10.57
N GLY A 26 -16.25 -4.20 11.32
CA GLY A 26 -15.99 -5.40 12.11
C GLY A 26 -17.22 -6.25 12.39
N PHE A 27 -16.97 -7.52 12.68
CA PHE A 27 -17.98 -8.50 13.08
C PHE A 27 -17.66 -9.00 14.49
N ASN A 28 -18.65 -8.98 15.39
CA ASN A 28 -18.48 -9.43 16.76
C ASN A 28 -19.14 -10.80 16.95
N PHE A 29 -18.33 -11.82 17.28
CA PHE A 29 -18.80 -13.20 17.43
C PHE A 29 -19.59 -13.45 18.72
N ARG A 30 -19.43 -12.62 19.74
CA ARG A 30 -20.19 -12.76 20.99
C ARG A 30 -21.67 -12.43 20.78
N HIS A 31 -21.95 -11.44 19.93
CA HIS A 31 -23.30 -10.97 19.64
C HIS A 31 -23.82 -11.44 18.27
N ASP A 32 -22.99 -12.13 17.48
CA ASP A 32 -23.29 -12.63 16.14
C ASP A 32 -23.83 -11.53 15.20
N GLN A 33 -23.17 -10.38 15.22
CA GLN A 33 -23.60 -9.19 14.46
C GLN A 33 -22.42 -8.32 14.03
N ALA A 34 -22.67 -7.50 13.02
CA ALA A 34 -21.76 -6.41 12.66
C ALA A 34 -21.65 -5.39 13.81
N ILE A 35 -20.50 -4.75 13.91
CA ILE A 35 -20.29 -3.62 14.81
C ILE A 35 -20.94 -2.39 14.16
N ASP A 36 -21.84 -1.72 14.89
CA ASP A 36 -22.77 -0.71 14.33
C ASP A 36 -22.11 0.60 13.83
N HIS A 37 -20.79 0.73 13.95
CA HIS A 37 -20.02 1.90 13.55
C HIS A 37 -18.64 1.50 13.04
N LEU A 38 -18.03 2.41 12.28
CA LEU A 38 -16.65 2.27 11.84
C LEU A 38 -15.71 2.50 13.03
N LEU A 39 -14.71 1.64 13.15
CA LEU A 39 -13.65 1.70 14.15
C LEU A 39 -12.43 2.35 13.53
N THR A 40 -11.75 3.22 14.27
CA THR A 40 -10.40 3.65 13.92
C THR A 40 -9.42 2.47 14.05
N ALA A 41 -8.28 2.55 13.36
CA ALA A 41 -7.19 1.59 13.54
C ALA A 41 -6.76 1.45 15.01
N GLU A 42 -6.75 2.54 15.77
CA GLU A 42 -6.42 2.53 17.20
C GLU A 42 -7.45 1.74 18.01
N GLU A 43 -8.75 1.90 17.72
CA GLU A 43 -9.82 1.13 18.38
C GLU A 43 -9.73 -0.37 18.05
N VAL A 44 -9.33 -0.73 16.83
CA VAL A 44 -9.06 -2.13 16.46
C VAL A 44 -7.89 -2.69 17.27
N VAL A 45 -6.77 -1.94 17.36
CA VAL A 45 -5.60 -2.36 18.15
C VAL A 45 -5.93 -2.51 19.64
N GLN A 46 -6.77 -1.62 20.17
CA GLN A 46 -7.16 -1.61 21.58
C GLN A 46 -8.38 -2.50 21.88
N TRP A 47 -8.88 -3.24 20.90
CA TRP A 47 -10.09 -4.04 21.05
C TRP A 47 -9.93 -5.06 22.19
N ASN A 48 -10.78 -4.95 23.20
CA ASN A 48 -10.72 -5.84 24.36
C ASN A 48 -11.55 -7.10 24.09
N HIS A 49 -10.92 -8.15 23.58
CA HIS A 49 -11.58 -9.43 23.27
C HIS A 49 -12.23 -10.09 24.50
N ASP A 50 -11.67 -9.91 25.70
CA ASP A 50 -12.24 -10.45 26.95
C ASP A 50 -13.53 -9.71 27.34
N ALA A 51 -13.53 -8.38 27.27
CA ALA A 51 -14.66 -7.56 27.71
C ALA A 51 -15.72 -7.36 26.63
N ALA A 52 -15.33 -7.14 25.38
CA ALA A 52 -16.20 -6.85 24.24
C ALA A 52 -16.52 -8.07 23.37
N GLY A 53 -15.78 -9.17 23.51
CA GLY A 53 -15.93 -10.39 22.73
C GLY A 53 -14.99 -10.44 21.54
N GLU A 54 -14.75 -11.66 21.05
CA GLU A 54 -13.96 -11.90 19.84
C GLU A 54 -14.57 -11.17 18.64
N ALA A 55 -13.72 -10.59 17.81
CA ALA A 55 -14.12 -9.86 16.63
C ALA A 55 -13.10 -10.00 15.49
N GLU A 56 -13.59 -9.88 14.27
CA GLU A 56 -12.79 -9.74 13.05
C GLU A 56 -13.01 -8.35 12.46
N PHE A 57 -11.98 -7.81 11.82
CA PHE A 57 -11.97 -6.45 11.28
C PHE A 57 -11.48 -6.44 9.83
N TRP A 58 -11.97 -5.49 9.04
CA TRP A 58 -11.50 -5.29 7.66
C TRP A 58 -11.55 -3.80 7.30
N PRO A 59 -10.66 -3.33 6.41
CA PRO A 59 -10.63 -1.91 6.03
C PRO A 59 -11.97 -1.48 5.42
N ALA A 60 -12.48 -0.33 5.84
CA ALA A 60 -13.71 0.26 5.32
C ALA A 60 -13.54 0.88 3.93
N GLY A 61 -12.29 1.10 3.50
CA GLY A 61 -11.94 1.60 2.17
C GLY A 61 -11.79 3.12 2.07
N ASP A 62 -11.85 3.84 3.19
CA ASP A 62 -11.56 5.27 3.28
C ASP A 62 -10.06 5.58 3.15
N HIS A 63 -9.20 4.61 3.45
CA HIS A 63 -7.77 4.63 3.14
C HIS A 63 -7.43 3.56 2.09
N ALA A 64 -7.27 3.98 0.84
CA ALA A 64 -7.16 3.09 -0.32
C ALA A 64 -5.92 2.18 -0.25
N GLU A 65 -4.81 2.71 0.24
CA GLU A 65 -3.52 2.03 0.38
C GLU A 65 -3.57 0.93 1.45
N VAL A 66 -4.19 1.20 2.60
CA VAL A 66 -4.42 0.19 3.63
C VAL A 66 -5.38 -0.88 3.13
N ALA A 67 -6.46 -0.48 2.45
CA ALA A 67 -7.40 -1.43 1.83
C ALA A 67 -6.71 -2.32 0.77
N LEU A 68 -5.74 -1.79 0.03
CA LEU A 68 -4.93 -2.56 -0.91
C LEU A 68 -4.08 -3.62 -0.20
N LEU A 69 -3.36 -3.23 0.87
CA LEU A 69 -2.48 -4.14 1.62
C LEU A 69 -3.22 -5.37 2.18
N PHE A 70 -4.46 -5.18 2.63
CA PHE A 70 -5.26 -6.24 3.23
C PHE A 70 -6.29 -6.83 2.24
N LYS A 71 -6.20 -6.48 0.96
CA LYS A 71 -7.13 -6.97 -0.07
C LYS A 71 -7.09 -8.49 -0.18
N GLY A 72 -8.26 -9.11 -0.10
CA GLY A 72 -8.41 -10.56 -0.19
C GLY A 72 -8.04 -11.35 1.07
N ARG A 73 -7.66 -10.66 2.15
CA ARG A 73 -7.51 -11.29 3.48
C ARG A 73 -8.87 -11.45 4.15
N SER A 74 -8.98 -12.45 5.03
CA SER A 74 -10.23 -12.72 5.75
C SER A 74 -10.50 -11.70 6.86
N ALA A 75 -9.45 -11.21 7.53
CA ALA A 75 -9.52 -10.18 8.55
C ALA A 75 -8.13 -9.55 8.75
N VAL A 76 -8.12 -8.38 9.38
CA VAL A 76 -6.94 -7.65 9.84
C VAL A 76 -6.79 -7.81 11.35
N THR A 77 -5.57 -8.04 11.80
CA THR A 77 -5.23 -8.20 13.22
C THR A 77 -4.56 -6.95 13.78
N ALA A 78 -4.68 -6.73 15.09
CA ALA A 78 -3.97 -5.66 15.79
C ALA A 78 -2.45 -5.73 15.55
N GLY A 79 -1.88 -6.93 15.52
CA GLY A 79 -0.45 -7.13 15.27
C GLY A 79 -0.01 -6.69 13.87
N GLU A 80 -0.85 -6.86 12.85
CA GLU A 80 -0.55 -6.38 11.50
C GLU A 80 -0.63 -4.85 11.40
N LEU A 81 -1.59 -4.22 12.08
CA LEU A 81 -1.68 -2.75 12.12
C LEU A 81 -0.47 -2.13 12.84
N LEU A 82 -0.06 -2.72 13.96
CA LEU A 82 1.15 -2.31 14.68
C LEU A 82 2.42 -2.53 13.85
N ALA A 83 2.52 -3.66 13.14
CA ALA A 83 3.65 -3.92 12.25
C ALA A 83 3.70 -2.93 11.07
N LEU A 84 2.55 -2.61 10.47
CA LEU A 84 2.45 -1.61 9.42
C LEU A 84 2.90 -0.24 9.93
N ASP A 85 2.35 0.22 11.05
CA ASP A 85 2.70 1.52 11.63
C ASP A 85 4.19 1.61 12.00
N ALA A 86 4.74 0.56 12.61
CA ALA A 86 6.16 0.49 12.92
C ALA A 86 7.05 0.56 11.66
N LEU A 87 6.66 -0.12 10.58
CA LEU A 87 7.39 -0.10 9.32
C LEU A 87 7.31 1.27 8.63
N LEU A 88 6.14 1.91 8.60
CA LEU A 88 5.98 3.28 8.09
C LEU A 88 6.81 4.28 8.91
N GLN A 89 6.89 4.09 10.24
CA GLN A 89 7.77 4.89 11.08
C GLN A 89 9.25 4.67 10.75
N GLU A 90 9.64 3.43 10.49
CA GLU A 90 10.99 3.09 10.06
C GLU A 90 11.33 3.75 8.72
N LEU A 91 10.38 3.78 7.77
CA LEU A 91 10.48 4.42 6.46
C LEU A 91 10.42 5.96 6.52
N GLY A 92 9.80 6.50 7.56
CA GLY A 92 9.77 7.93 7.89
C GLY A 92 8.54 8.68 7.37
N ASP A 93 7.69 8.05 6.57
CA ASP A 93 6.39 8.58 6.11
C ASP A 93 5.41 7.45 5.68
N ASP A 94 4.15 7.85 5.47
CA ASP A 94 3.03 7.07 4.94
C ASP A 94 2.77 7.39 3.46
N SER A 95 3.83 7.64 2.69
CA SER A 95 3.70 7.93 1.26
C SER A 95 3.11 6.73 0.49
N THR A 96 2.44 7.04 -0.63
CA THR A 96 1.89 6.02 -1.52
C THR A 96 2.96 5.08 -2.06
N ASP A 97 4.16 5.58 -2.36
CA ASP A 97 5.31 4.77 -2.77
C ASP A 97 5.65 3.69 -1.73
N ASN A 98 5.69 4.06 -0.45
CA ASN A 98 5.94 3.10 0.64
C ASN A 98 4.85 2.03 0.72
N TYR A 99 3.58 2.40 0.64
CA TYR A 99 2.48 1.43 0.62
C TYR A 99 2.56 0.47 -0.58
N LEU A 100 2.93 0.96 -1.76
CA LEU A 100 3.08 0.15 -2.97
C LEU A 100 4.27 -0.82 -2.87
N ARG A 101 5.39 -0.38 -2.30
CA ARG A 101 6.54 -1.26 -1.99
C ARG A 101 6.17 -2.36 -1.00
N ILE A 102 5.44 -2.01 0.07
CA ILE A 102 4.95 -2.98 1.05
C ILE A 102 3.97 -3.95 0.40
N HIS A 103 3.03 -3.46 -0.41
CA HIS A 103 2.07 -4.30 -1.15
C HIS A 103 2.79 -5.31 -2.03
N TYR A 104 3.77 -4.87 -2.81
CA TYR A 104 4.54 -5.77 -3.67
C TYR A 104 5.28 -6.84 -2.85
N ALA A 105 5.96 -6.45 -1.77
CA ALA A 105 6.67 -7.39 -0.91
C ALA A 105 5.75 -8.46 -0.30
N VAL A 106 4.59 -8.04 0.20
CA VAL A 106 3.64 -8.94 0.87
C VAL A 106 2.87 -9.80 -0.13
N SER A 107 2.32 -9.18 -1.18
CA SER A 107 1.36 -9.81 -2.09
C SER A 107 2.02 -10.54 -3.25
N CYS A 108 3.15 -10.05 -3.74
CA CYS A 108 3.85 -10.64 -4.89
C CYS A 108 5.03 -11.52 -4.45
N CYS A 109 5.81 -11.07 -3.46
CA CYS A 109 6.94 -11.85 -2.94
C CYS A 109 6.55 -12.82 -1.81
N GLY A 110 5.36 -12.67 -1.22
CA GLY A 110 4.88 -13.52 -0.12
C GLY A 110 5.58 -13.28 1.22
N GLU A 111 6.20 -12.11 1.39
CA GLU A 111 6.82 -11.72 2.65
C GLU A 111 5.77 -11.50 3.74
N ASN A 112 6.16 -11.70 4.99
CA ASN A 112 5.34 -11.36 6.14
C ASN A 112 5.57 -9.89 6.52
N LEU A 113 4.49 -9.13 6.69
CA LEU A 113 4.52 -7.72 7.08
C LEU A 113 5.34 -7.49 8.37
N ALA A 114 5.24 -8.40 9.35
CA ALA A 114 5.98 -8.29 10.60
C ALA A 114 7.51 -8.53 10.46
N ASP A 115 7.94 -9.11 9.34
CA ASP A 115 9.34 -9.42 9.05
C ASP A 115 9.95 -8.46 8.01
N LEU A 116 9.18 -7.46 7.56
CA LEU A 116 9.66 -6.42 6.65
C LEU A 116 10.46 -5.37 7.41
N THR A 117 11.47 -4.81 6.73
CA THR A 117 12.32 -3.74 7.21
C THR A 117 12.53 -2.72 6.09
N ARG A 118 13.02 -1.52 6.43
CA ARG A 118 13.41 -0.51 5.44
C ARG A 118 14.38 -1.10 4.42
N ASP A 119 15.46 -1.73 4.88
CA ASP A 119 16.51 -2.25 4.01
C ASP A 119 15.94 -3.24 2.96
N LYS A 120 15.03 -4.13 3.38
CA LYS A 120 14.38 -5.08 2.45
C LYS A 120 13.57 -4.37 1.37
N LEU A 121 12.86 -3.28 1.72
CA LEU A 121 12.02 -2.54 0.78
C LEU A 121 12.83 -1.62 -0.15
N GLU A 122 13.93 -1.07 0.35
CA GLU A 122 14.86 -0.25 -0.45
C GLU A 122 15.63 -1.11 -1.47
N ASP A 123 15.91 -2.37 -1.14
CA ASP A 123 16.58 -3.34 -2.03
C ASP A 123 15.65 -3.92 -3.13
N LEU A 124 14.34 -3.64 -3.08
CA LEU A 124 13.42 -4.10 -4.13
C LEU A 124 13.73 -3.40 -5.47
N PRO A 125 13.86 -4.14 -6.58
CA PRO A 125 14.10 -3.57 -7.91
C PRO A 125 12.80 -3.02 -8.52
N LEU A 126 12.13 -2.16 -7.76
CA LEU A 126 10.77 -1.68 -8.01
C LEU A 126 10.78 -0.20 -8.37
N GLN A 127 10.05 0.13 -9.44
CA GLN A 127 9.82 1.50 -9.89
C GLN A 127 8.31 1.75 -9.94
N VAL A 128 7.90 2.94 -9.50
CA VAL A 128 6.49 3.34 -9.38
C VAL A 128 6.23 4.58 -10.22
N TRP A 129 5.14 4.55 -10.98
CA TRP A 129 4.55 5.72 -11.63
C TRP A 129 3.14 5.93 -11.11
N GLU A 130 2.80 7.16 -10.75
CA GLU A 130 1.48 7.54 -10.26
C GLU A 130 0.76 8.48 -11.22
N GLY A 131 -0.54 8.28 -11.41
CA GLY A 131 -1.34 9.11 -12.30
C GLY A 131 -2.83 8.79 -12.22
N THR A 132 -3.55 9.03 -13.31
CA THR A 132 -5.02 8.83 -13.40
C THR A 132 -5.44 7.88 -14.52
N SER A 133 -4.49 7.40 -15.32
CA SER A 133 -4.72 6.63 -16.53
C SER A 133 -3.60 5.60 -16.71
N PHE A 134 -3.95 4.31 -16.76
CA PHE A 134 -2.95 3.26 -16.98
C PHE A 134 -2.31 3.38 -18.36
N TRP A 135 -3.04 3.87 -19.36
CA TRP A 135 -2.47 4.09 -20.69
C TRP A 135 -1.33 5.10 -20.66
N ASP A 136 -1.53 6.24 -19.97
CA ASP A 136 -0.49 7.26 -19.85
C ASP A 136 0.70 6.75 -19.02
N LEU A 137 0.42 6.05 -17.91
CA LEU A 137 1.46 5.51 -17.03
C LEU A 137 2.32 4.46 -17.73
N ARG A 138 1.71 3.53 -18.46
CA ARG A 138 2.45 2.51 -19.24
C ARG A 138 3.31 3.17 -20.29
N LYS A 139 2.79 4.19 -20.97
CA LYS A 139 3.55 4.93 -21.97
C LYS A 139 4.77 5.61 -21.35
N GLU A 140 4.58 6.35 -20.26
CA GLU A 140 5.66 7.03 -19.53
C GLU A 140 6.71 6.04 -19.05
N ALA A 141 6.30 4.99 -18.33
CA ALA A 141 7.20 3.95 -17.84
C ALA A 141 7.97 3.26 -18.97
N ALA A 142 7.32 2.92 -20.09
CA ALA A 142 7.99 2.28 -21.21
C ALA A 142 9.13 3.14 -21.79
N TYR A 143 8.90 4.45 -21.95
CA TYR A 143 9.93 5.36 -22.45
C TYR A 143 11.07 5.57 -21.46
N GLU A 144 10.75 5.81 -20.17
CA GLU A 144 11.76 5.99 -19.14
C GLU A 144 12.64 4.75 -18.97
N LEU A 145 12.02 3.56 -18.95
CA LEU A 145 12.72 2.29 -18.87
C LEU A 145 13.53 2.00 -20.14
N PHE A 146 13.03 2.38 -21.32
CA PHE A 146 13.78 2.22 -22.58
C PHE A 146 15.03 3.10 -22.60
N GLU A 147 14.91 4.36 -22.16
CA GLU A 147 16.05 5.27 -22.00
C GLU A 147 17.04 4.76 -20.94
N LEU A 148 16.54 4.28 -19.80
CA LEU A 148 17.36 3.83 -18.68
C LEU A 148 18.17 2.57 -19.01
N TYR A 149 17.52 1.54 -19.57
CA TYR A 149 18.14 0.23 -19.79
C TYR A 149 18.77 0.06 -21.18
N TYR A 150 18.31 0.82 -22.17
CA TYR A 150 18.81 0.74 -23.55
C TYR A 150 19.12 2.13 -24.14
N PRO A 151 19.95 2.95 -23.48
CA PRO A 151 20.14 4.36 -23.84
C PRO A 151 20.62 4.58 -25.28
N GLU A 152 21.49 3.70 -25.80
CA GLU A 152 21.97 3.81 -27.18
C GLU A 152 20.86 3.53 -28.21
N ALA A 153 20.02 2.51 -27.94
CA ALA A 153 18.89 2.16 -28.79
C ALA A 153 17.80 3.23 -28.72
N TYR A 154 17.54 3.77 -27.53
CA TYR A 154 16.64 4.89 -27.32
C TYR A 154 17.06 6.13 -28.13
N GLN A 155 18.33 6.54 -28.02
CA GLN A 155 18.85 7.67 -28.80
C GLN A 155 18.82 7.43 -30.32
N ALA A 156 19.06 6.20 -30.77
CA ALA A 156 18.97 5.85 -32.18
C ALA A 156 17.52 5.90 -32.69
N TRP A 157 16.57 5.42 -31.88
CA TRP A 157 15.14 5.49 -32.13
C TRP A 157 14.66 6.94 -32.18
N GLU A 158 15.00 7.77 -31.18
CA GLU A 158 14.62 9.19 -31.09
C GLU A 158 15.09 10.02 -32.29
N LYS A 159 16.29 9.71 -32.82
CA LYS A 159 16.88 10.39 -33.99
C LYS A 159 16.41 9.81 -35.33
N SER A 160 15.69 8.70 -35.33
CA SER A 160 15.23 8.05 -36.55
C SER A 160 14.06 8.84 -37.15
N HIS A 161 14.21 9.25 -38.41
CA HIS A 161 13.15 9.91 -39.18
C HIS A 161 12.45 8.94 -40.14
N CYS A 162 12.61 7.63 -39.92
CA CYS A 162 11.97 6.60 -40.74
C CYS A 162 10.50 6.46 -40.36
N ASP A 163 9.60 6.86 -41.26
CA ASP A 163 8.16 6.64 -41.18
C ASP A 163 7.85 5.13 -41.11
N GLY A 164 7.77 4.58 -39.88
CA GLY A 164 7.44 3.19 -39.63
C GLY A 164 8.18 2.52 -38.47
N LEU A 165 9.21 3.15 -37.90
CA LEU A 165 9.83 2.66 -36.66
C LEU A 165 8.98 3.08 -35.46
N ILE A 166 8.03 2.22 -35.07
CA ILE A 166 7.16 2.42 -33.90
C ILE A 166 7.78 1.68 -32.72
N PHE A 167 7.92 2.39 -31.58
CA PHE A 167 8.18 1.74 -30.30
C PHE A 167 6.84 1.28 -29.74
N ASP A 168 6.71 -0.02 -29.53
CA ASP A 168 5.50 -0.65 -29.01
C ASP A 168 5.64 -0.73 -27.48
N GLU A 169 5.03 0.22 -26.78
CA GLU A 169 5.19 0.41 -25.34
C GLU A 169 4.68 -0.82 -24.55
N ASP A 170 3.53 -1.35 -24.95
CA ASP A 170 2.92 -2.51 -24.29
C ASP A 170 3.78 -3.75 -24.47
N ARG A 171 4.26 -4.02 -25.69
CA ARG A 171 5.13 -5.17 -25.94
C ARG A 171 6.47 -5.06 -25.22
N PHE A 172 6.99 -3.86 -25.05
CA PHE A 172 8.22 -3.62 -24.29
C PHE A 172 8.01 -3.96 -22.81
N LEU A 173 6.95 -3.42 -22.20
CA LEU A 173 6.60 -3.65 -20.80
C LEU A 173 6.16 -5.08 -20.50
N ASP A 174 5.48 -5.74 -21.43
CA ASP A 174 5.04 -7.14 -21.29
C ASP A 174 6.15 -8.14 -21.67
N SER A 175 7.36 -7.65 -21.92
CA SER A 175 8.50 -8.52 -22.19
C SER A 175 8.95 -9.26 -20.92
N PRO A 176 9.57 -10.45 -21.03
CA PRO A 176 9.97 -11.23 -19.86
C PRO A 176 10.98 -10.57 -18.90
N GLY A 177 11.56 -9.43 -19.29
CA GLY A 177 12.47 -8.66 -18.43
C GLY A 177 11.75 -7.82 -17.37
N PHE A 178 10.42 -7.72 -17.44
CA PHE A 178 9.62 -6.93 -16.53
C PHE A 178 8.44 -7.74 -15.98
N ALA A 179 8.08 -7.46 -14.73
CA ALA A 179 6.76 -7.73 -14.18
C ALA A 179 6.05 -6.39 -13.96
N VAL A 180 4.81 -6.29 -14.44
CA VAL A 180 4.02 -5.05 -14.40
C VAL A 180 2.73 -5.31 -13.65
N GLU A 181 2.42 -4.46 -12.68
CA GLU A 181 1.17 -4.47 -11.93
C GLU A 181 0.47 -3.11 -12.07
N GLU A 182 -0.80 -3.15 -12.47
CA GLU A 182 -1.68 -1.98 -12.54
C GLU A 182 -2.58 -1.94 -11.30
N ILE A 183 -2.43 -0.89 -10.50
CA ILE A 183 -3.07 -0.77 -9.20
C ILE A 183 -3.98 0.46 -9.19
N GLU A 184 -5.23 0.27 -8.77
CA GLU A 184 -6.19 1.36 -8.53
C GLU A 184 -6.20 1.72 -7.04
N LEU A 185 -6.02 3.02 -6.75
CA LEU A 185 -5.99 3.60 -5.42
C LEU A 185 -7.02 4.73 -5.34
N GLY A 186 -8.28 4.38 -5.10
CA GLY A 186 -9.37 5.34 -5.11
C GLY A 186 -9.56 5.96 -6.50
N ASP A 187 -9.32 7.26 -6.63
CA ASP A 187 -9.36 8.01 -7.89
C ASP A 187 -8.00 8.07 -8.62
N ARG A 188 -6.93 7.57 -7.98
CA ARG A 188 -5.58 7.49 -8.53
C ARG A 188 -5.27 6.10 -9.05
N LYS A 189 -4.22 6.04 -9.87
CA LYS A 189 -3.67 4.83 -10.46
C LYS A 189 -2.17 4.80 -10.23
N ALA A 190 -1.65 3.62 -9.94
CA ALA A 190 -0.23 3.37 -9.85
C ALA A 190 0.16 2.24 -10.80
N LEU A 191 1.27 2.41 -11.50
CA LEU A 191 1.92 1.36 -12.26
C LEU A 191 3.18 0.97 -11.51
N VAL A 192 3.25 -0.29 -11.10
CA VAL A 192 4.44 -0.88 -10.46
C VAL A 192 5.15 -1.72 -11.50
N VAL A 193 6.42 -1.41 -11.77
CA VAL A 193 7.26 -2.21 -12.67
C VAL A 193 8.46 -2.75 -11.90
N VAL A 194 8.69 -4.04 -12.05
CA VAL A 194 9.80 -4.75 -11.42
C VAL A 194 10.65 -5.39 -12.49
N THR A 195 11.95 -5.15 -12.44
CA THR A 195 12.90 -5.76 -13.37
C THR A 195 13.30 -7.16 -12.92
N GLN A 196 13.27 -8.14 -13.83
CA GLN A 196 13.60 -9.55 -13.59
C GLN A 196 15.01 -9.94 -14.03
#